data_AF-A0A955Y228-F1
#
_entry.id   AF-A0A955Y228-F1
#
_cell.length_a   1.000
_cell.length_b   1.000
_cell.length_c   1.000
_cell.angle_alpha   90.00
_cell.angle_beta   90.00
_cell.angle_gamma   90.00
#
_symmetry.space_group_name_H-M   'P 1'
#
loop_
_entity.id
_entity.type
_entity.pdbx_description
1 polymer ?
#
loop_
_entity_poly.entity_id
_entity_poly.type
_entity_poly.pdbx_seq_one_letter_code
_entity_poly.pdbx_strand_id
1 'polypeptide(L)'
;MSRPARSLAVLGALLMGGGSLLILGCIEPPPPLPPVPGPAPGPAPEAPKADPVEEVPAPEVAFQRASREGKSPVAQPSTPELDKARQVLEWVVTTYARDPDDPWALGHGMLALGADMETMTDKPAVDWLFEEYGQRRMVAGTPLVGFPRSRGNIRVEPHTDLVLKALMETGVPLDREVTVEGQPAKVADLYRYSLWKAWVEPDGSTSFDSLHDTPWALQGFATAAPPGLAWTASGGHAMTLDGFTDIVAKDLGAQTQFMKDAMARGEAVEKRRQGIFAYTCGGQHSIQGLAYAVARGFGSQVAKDEVQDQITLLYWRLDVELKIYDDLLRERPDAAII
;
A
#
# COMPACT_ATOMS: atom_id res chain seq x y z
N MET A 1 27.37 10.31 -62.63
CA MET A 1 26.30 10.68 -61.68
C MET A 1 26.72 10.20 -60.32
N SER A 2 27.15 11.14 -59.49
CA SER A 2 28.02 10.93 -58.34
C SER A 2 27.19 10.84 -57.06
N ARG A 3 27.41 9.79 -56.26
CA ARG A 3 26.88 9.66 -54.89
C ARG A 3 27.76 10.45 -53.92
N PRO A 4 27.22 11.18 -52.94
CA PRO A 4 28.01 11.57 -51.78
C PRO A 4 27.89 10.50 -50.69
N ALA A 5 29.06 10.01 -50.28
CA ALA A 5 29.29 9.37 -49.00
C ALA A 5 29.10 10.40 -47.88
N ARG A 6 28.61 9.96 -46.70
CA ARG A 6 28.84 10.69 -45.45
C ARG A 6 29.43 9.77 -44.41
N SER A 7 30.51 10.30 -43.84
CA SER A 7 31.53 9.68 -43.02
C SER A 7 31.04 9.28 -41.63
N LEU A 8 31.65 8.20 -41.13
CA LEU A 8 31.92 8.02 -39.71
C LEU A 8 32.80 9.16 -39.21
N ALA A 9 32.47 9.69 -38.03
CA ALA A 9 33.43 10.33 -37.15
C ALA A 9 33.22 9.79 -35.73
N VAL A 10 34.26 9.13 -35.22
CA VAL A 10 34.45 8.76 -33.82
C VAL A 10 35.57 9.66 -33.28
N LEU A 11 35.33 10.28 -32.13
CA LEU A 11 36.23 10.79 -31.07
C LEU A 11 35.41 11.87 -30.33
N GLY A 12 35.32 11.98 -29.01
CA GLY A 12 36.00 11.35 -27.88
C GLY A 12 35.88 12.29 -26.67
N ALA A 13 35.68 11.69 -25.49
CA ALA A 13 36.01 12.17 -24.14
C ALA A 13 35.23 13.33 -23.45
N LEU A 14 34.59 12.92 -22.34
CA LEU A 14 34.54 13.49 -20.97
C LEU A 14 34.10 14.95 -20.72
N LEU A 15 33.05 15.07 -19.89
CA LEU A 15 32.95 15.85 -18.64
C LEU A 15 31.67 15.36 -17.92
N MET A 16 31.76 14.49 -16.90
CA MET A 16 31.79 14.84 -15.48
C MET A 16 30.82 15.97 -15.08
N GLY A 17 29.73 15.57 -14.43
CA GLY A 17 28.76 16.39 -13.71
C GLY A 17 27.56 15.48 -13.40
N GLY A 18 27.52 14.81 -12.24
CA GLY A 18 26.94 15.39 -11.03
C GLY A 18 25.43 15.56 -11.26
N GLY A 19 24.53 14.74 -10.76
CA GLY A 19 24.40 14.11 -9.45
C GLY A 19 22.89 14.05 -9.16
N SER A 20 22.49 13.15 -8.27
CA SER A 20 21.15 13.04 -7.67
C SER A 20 20.03 12.52 -8.59
N LEU A 21 19.77 11.21 -8.58
CA LEU A 21 18.76 10.59 -7.71
C LEU A 21 17.44 11.38 -7.64
N LEU A 22 16.47 10.98 -8.45
CA LEU A 22 15.05 11.04 -8.08
C LEU A 22 14.62 9.64 -7.60
N ILE A 23 15.22 9.21 -6.48
CA ILE A 23 14.50 8.35 -5.55
C ILE A 23 13.52 9.29 -4.85
N LEU A 24 12.31 9.46 -5.40
CA LEU A 24 11.17 9.97 -4.64
C LEU A 24 10.67 8.84 -3.72
N GLY A 25 11.58 8.35 -2.87
CA GLY A 25 11.16 7.71 -1.65
C GLY A 25 10.42 8.75 -0.82
N CYS A 26 9.35 8.35 -0.17
CA CYS A 26 8.73 9.12 0.90
C CYS A 26 9.85 9.59 1.86
N ILE A 27 10.25 10.85 1.75
CA ILE A 27 11.12 11.51 2.72
C ILE A 27 10.16 12.05 3.76
N GLU A 28 10.08 11.38 4.90
CA GLU A 28 9.48 11.97 6.09
C GLU A 28 10.22 13.28 6.40
N PRO A 29 9.52 14.35 6.78
CA PRO A 29 10.17 15.56 7.25
C PRO A 29 11.09 15.18 8.44
N PRO A 30 12.28 15.80 8.54
CA PRO A 30 13.18 15.53 9.67
C PRO A 30 12.44 15.78 10.99
N PRO A 31 12.64 14.93 12.01
CA PRO A 31 12.00 15.11 13.29
C PRO A 31 12.34 16.51 13.86
N PRO A 32 11.41 17.14 14.59
CA PRO A 32 11.67 18.43 15.21
C PRO A 32 12.90 18.35 16.10
N LEU A 33 13.68 19.44 16.13
CA LEU A 33 14.83 19.54 17.02
C LEU A 33 14.40 19.28 18.47
N PRO A 34 15.17 18.50 19.24
CA PRO A 34 14.86 18.26 20.63
C PRO A 34 14.80 19.60 21.38
N PRO A 35 13.84 19.79 22.30
CA PRO A 35 13.77 20.98 23.11
C PRO A 35 15.06 21.17 23.90
N VAL A 36 15.49 22.42 24.07
CA VAL A 36 16.63 22.78 24.90
C VAL A 36 16.41 22.21 26.31
N PRO A 37 17.37 21.46 26.88
CA PRO A 37 17.19 20.83 28.19
C PRO A 37 16.89 21.89 29.26
N GLY A 38 15.69 21.80 29.84
CA GLY A 38 15.38 22.50 31.07
C GLY A 38 16.15 21.92 32.26
N PRO A 39 16.19 22.63 33.41
CA PRO A 39 16.75 22.09 34.64
C PRO A 39 16.10 20.75 34.98
N ALA A 40 16.93 19.79 35.41
CA ALA A 40 16.50 18.43 35.70
C ALA A 40 15.33 18.45 36.71
N PRO A 41 14.16 17.89 36.37
CA PRO A 41 13.08 17.75 37.33
C PRO A 41 13.55 16.85 38.48
N GLY A 42 13.13 17.19 39.70
CA GLY A 42 13.33 16.32 40.86
C GLY A 42 12.74 14.92 40.62
N PRO A 43 13.18 13.91 41.40
CA PRO A 43 12.71 12.54 41.23
C PRO A 43 11.19 12.50 41.26
N ALA A 44 10.60 12.08 40.13
CA ALA A 44 9.16 11.91 40.03
C ALA A 44 8.71 10.86 41.05
N PRO A 45 7.58 11.07 41.75
CA PRO A 45 7.00 10.04 42.59
C PRO A 45 6.80 8.76 41.77
N GLU A 46 7.16 7.62 42.37
CA GLU A 46 7.05 6.30 41.76
C GLU A 46 5.61 6.09 41.30
N ALA A 47 5.42 5.99 39.98
CA ALA A 47 4.10 5.84 39.41
C ALA A 47 3.47 4.54 39.96
N PRO A 48 2.20 4.55 40.38
CA PRO A 48 1.53 3.34 40.82
C PRO A 48 1.65 2.28 39.72
N LYS A 49 2.07 1.07 40.10
CA LYS A 49 2.14 -0.07 39.18
C LYS A 49 0.74 -0.28 38.62
N ALA A 50 0.56 0.00 37.33
CA ALA A 50 -0.68 -0.30 36.65
C ALA A 50 -0.97 -1.80 36.81
N ASP A 51 -2.24 -2.12 37.06
CA ASP A 51 -2.68 -3.51 37.04
C ASP A 51 -2.29 -4.15 35.69
N PRO A 52 -1.91 -5.44 35.67
CA PRO A 52 -1.58 -6.13 34.43
C PRO A 52 -2.74 -5.98 33.45
N VAL A 53 -2.51 -5.31 32.33
CA VAL A 53 -3.49 -5.22 31.25
C VAL A 53 -3.69 -6.64 30.73
N GLU A 54 -4.92 -7.13 30.78
CA GLU A 54 -5.28 -8.45 30.26
C GLU A 54 -4.86 -8.55 28.79
N GLU A 55 -4.05 -9.56 28.46
CA GLU A 55 -3.54 -9.74 27.11
C GLU A 55 -4.65 -10.18 26.17
N VAL A 56 -4.88 -9.41 25.10
CA VAL A 56 -5.87 -9.75 24.07
C VAL A 56 -5.36 -10.94 23.24
N PRO A 57 -6.11 -12.06 23.15
CA PRO A 57 -5.71 -13.22 22.38
C PRO A 57 -5.70 -12.96 20.87
N ALA A 58 -4.97 -13.79 20.14
CA ALA A 58 -4.99 -13.77 18.68
C ALA A 58 -6.40 -14.07 18.16
N PRO A 59 -6.95 -13.28 17.20
CA PRO A 59 -8.25 -13.55 16.62
C PRO A 59 -8.31 -14.96 15.99
N GLU A 60 -9.36 -15.71 16.31
CA GLU A 60 -9.72 -16.93 15.61
C GLU A 60 -10.77 -16.59 14.57
N VAL A 61 -10.40 -16.67 13.30
CA VAL A 61 -11.29 -16.28 12.19
C VAL A 61 -11.46 -17.46 11.25
N ALA A 62 -12.72 -17.82 10.99
CA ALA A 62 -13.05 -18.71 9.90
C ALA A 62 -12.82 -17.97 8.58
N PHE A 63 -11.76 -18.32 7.87
CA PHE A 63 -11.47 -17.73 6.56
C PHE A 63 -12.51 -18.20 5.55
N GLN A 64 -13.04 -17.25 4.78
CA GLN A 64 -13.95 -17.56 3.69
C GLN A 64 -13.33 -17.06 2.39
N ARG A 65 -13.05 -18.00 1.47
CA ARG A 65 -12.71 -17.60 0.11
C ARG A 65 -13.88 -16.80 -0.45
N ALA A 66 -13.54 -15.66 -1.06
CA ALA A 66 -14.49 -14.83 -1.77
C ALA A 66 -15.44 -15.63 -2.66
N SER A 67 -16.73 -15.68 -2.31
CA SER A 67 -17.76 -16.34 -3.13
C SER A 67 -18.17 -15.48 -4.33
N ARG A 68 -18.08 -14.16 -4.19
CA ARG A 68 -18.31 -13.19 -5.26
C ARG A 68 -17.03 -13.02 -6.08
N GLU A 69 -17.07 -13.45 -7.34
CA GLU A 69 -16.02 -13.15 -8.31
C GLU A 69 -15.86 -11.63 -8.45
N GLY A 70 -14.62 -11.16 -8.35
CA GLY A 70 -14.28 -9.78 -8.67
C GLY A 70 -14.56 -9.51 -10.15
N LYS A 71 -15.12 -8.34 -10.45
CA LYS A 71 -15.22 -7.87 -11.84
C LYS A 71 -13.91 -7.17 -12.18
N SER A 72 -12.99 -7.87 -12.85
CA SER A 72 -11.84 -7.22 -13.47
C SER A 72 -12.32 -6.40 -14.68
N PRO A 73 -11.68 -5.26 -15.00
CA PRO A 73 -11.92 -4.58 -16.27
C PRO A 73 -11.78 -5.57 -17.43
N VAL A 74 -12.68 -5.48 -18.41
CA VAL A 74 -12.58 -6.29 -19.63
C VAL A 74 -11.28 -5.92 -20.33
N ALA A 75 -10.42 -6.90 -20.57
CA ALA A 75 -9.18 -6.69 -21.31
C ALA A 75 -9.51 -6.06 -22.67
N GLN A 76 -8.82 -4.97 -23.00
CA GLN A 76 -8.94 -4.36 -24.32
C GLN A 76 -8.51 -5.38 -25.39
N PRO A 77 -9.17 -5.42 -26.56
CA PRO A 77 -8.71 -6.22 -27.68
C PRO A 77 -7.25 -5.89 -27.99
N SER A 78 -6.46 -6.93 -28.27
CA SER A 78 -5.05 -6.76 -28.65
C SER A 78 -4.95 -5.95 -29.96
N THR A 79 -4.00 -5.02 -29.97
CA THR A 79 -3.52 -4.30 -31.17
C THR A 79 -1.98 -4.39 -31.19
N PRO A 80 -1.32 -4.21 -32.35
CA PRO A 80 0.15 -4.22 -32.39
C PRO A 80 0.82 -3.25 -31.40
N GLU A 81 0.21 -2.09 -31.17
CA GLU A 81 0.70 -1.08 -30.22
C GLU A 81 0.53 -1.55 -28.77
N LEU A 82 -0.63 -2.14 -28.44
CA LEU A 82 -0.88 -2.70 -27.10
C LEU A 82 0.00 -3.92 -26.82
N ASP A 83 0.25 -4.75 -27.83
CA ASP A 83 1.15 -5.91 -27.69
C ASP A 83 2.59 -5.44 -27.45
N LYS A 84 3.05 -4.43 -28.20
CA LYS A 84 4.37 -3.83 -27.98
C LYS A 84 4.47 -3.20 -26.59
N ALA A 85 3.44 -2.46 -26.15
CA ALA A 85 3.41 -1.88 -24.82
C ALA A 85 3.44 -2.97 -23.74
N ARG A 86 2.67 -4.05 -23.92
CA ARG A 86 2.68 -5.21 -23.02
C ARG A 86 4.04 -5.86 -22.94
N GLN A 87 4.72 -6.08 -24.06
CA GLN A 87 6.08 -6.64 -24.08
C GLN A 87 7.07 -5.78 -23.29
N VAL A 88 6.99 -4.45 -23.44
CA VAL A 88 7.85 -3.53 -22.67
C VAL A 88 7.52 -3.61 -21.18
N LEU A 89 6.24 -3.57 -20.80
CA LEU A 89 5.81 -3.65 -19.40
C LEU A 89 6.19 -5.00 -18.77
N GLU A 90 6.00 -6.10 -19.49
CA GLU A 90 6.40 -7.43 -19.07
C GLU A 90 7.92 -7.52 -18.86
N TRP A 91 8.71 -6.97 -19.79
CA TRP A 91 10.16 -6.89 -19.63
C TRP A 91 10.56 -6.09 -18.39
N VAL A 92 9.93 -4.93 -18.14
CA VAL A 92 10.18 -4.12 -16.93
C VAL A 92 9.86 -4.93 -15.67
N VAL A 93 8.66 -5.51 -15.57
CA VAL A 93 8.24 -6.25 -14.38
C VAL A 93 9.14 -7.47 -14.16
N THR A 94 9.40 -8.27 -15.18
CA THR A 94 10.24 -9.48 -15.05
C THR A 94 11.71 -9.16 -14.77
N THR A 95 12.21 -8.00 -15.16
CA THR A 95 13.59 -7.57 -14.89
C THR A 95 13.75 -7.01 -13.49
N TYR A 96 12.82 -6.16 -13.05
CA TYR A 96 13.02 -5.35 -11.84
C TYR A 96 12.18 -5.80 -10.65
N ALA A 97 11.01 -6.42 -10.86
CA ALA A 97 10.12 -6.81 -9.78
C ALA A 97 10.44 -8.19 -9.16
N ARG A 98 11.48 -8.86 -9.66
CA ARG A 98 11.95 -10.17 -9.17
C ARG A 98 13.16 -10.06 -8.23
N ASP A 99 13.61 -8.85 -7.92
CA ASP A 99 14.79 -8.63 -7.08
C ASP A 99 14.56 -9.16 -5.64
N PRO A 100 15.32 -10.18 -5.18
CA PRO A 100 15.16 -10.71 -3.84
C PRO A 100 15.45 -9.68 -2.73
N ASP A 101 16.21 -8.62 -3.02
CA ASP A 101 16.57 -7.58 -2.05
C ASP A 101 15.58 -6.40 -2.01
N ASP A 102 14.53 -6.43 -2.86
CA ASP A 102 13.46 -5.44 -2.89
C ASP A 102 12.09 -6.12 -2.66
N PRO A 103 11.73 -6.44 -1.40
CA PRO A 103 10.45 -7.07 -1.07
C PRO A 103 9.23 -6.23 -1.45
N TRP A 104 9.39 -4.91 -1.55
CA TRP A 104 8.33 -4.03 -2.04
C TRP A 104 8.08 -4.28 -3.53
N ALA A 105 9.14 -4.34 -4.33
CA ALA A 105 9.06 -4.71 -5.73
C ALA A 105 8.53 -6.14 -5.92
N LEU A 106 8.94 -7.11 -5.08
CA LEU A 106 8.39 -8.47 -5.12
C LEU A 106 6.87 -8.49 -4.91
N GLY A 107 6.37 -7.72 -3.94
CA GLY A 107 4.93 -7.56 -3.69
C GLY A 107 4.16 -7.10 -4.93
N HIS A 108 4.68 -6.11 -5.64
CA HIS A 108 4.10 -5.63 -6.90
C HIS A 108 4.30 -6.59 -8.07
N GLY A 109 5.44 -7.28 -8.11
CA GLY A 109 5.73 -8.32 -9.09
C GLY A 109 4.71 -9.44 -9.03
N MET A 110 4.36 -9.91 -7.83
CA MET A 110 3.31 -10.93 -7.65
C MET A 110 1.96 -10.44 -8.17
N LEU A 111 1.59 -9.16 -7.97
CA LEU A 111 0.34 -8.61 -8.52
C LEU A 111 0.31 -8.64 -10.05
N ALA A 112 1.45 -8.47 -10.70
CA ALA A 112 1.56 -8.45 -12.15
C ALA A 112 1.75 -9.84 -12.78
N LEU A 113 2.55 -10.71 -12.14
CA LEU A 113 2.97 -12.02 -12.67
C LEU A 113 2.21 -13.21 -12.04
N GLY A 114 1.49 -12.98 -10.96
CA GLY A 114 0.73 -13.99 -10.22
C GLY A 114 1.43 -14.54 -8.98
N ALA A 115 0.71 -15.37 -8.23
CA ALA A 115 1.16 -15.96 -6.96
C ALA A 115 2.35 -16.93 -7.12
N ASP A 116 2.53 -17.52 -8.30
CA ASP A 116 3.60 -18.46 -8.61
C ASP A 116 4.90 -17.74 -9.08
N MET A 117 4.97 -16.41 -8.96
CA MET A 117 6.17 -15.66 -9.31
C MET A 117 7.38 -16.16 -8.53
N GLU A 118 8.51 -16.28 -9.22
CA GLU A 118 9.81 -16.58 -8.63
C GLU A 118 10.70 -15.33 -8.57
N THR A 119 11.59 -15.27 -7.59
CA THR A 119 12.68 -14.28 -7.52
C THR A 119 13.67 -14.47 -8.68
N MET A 120 14.63 -13.56 -8.84
CA MET A 120 15.75 -13.72 -9.78
C MET A 120 16.68 -14.91 -9.46
N THR A 121 16.53 -15.50 -8.27
CA THR A 121 17.28 -16.68 -7.81
C THR A 121 16.44 -17.96 -7.89
N ASP A 122 15.35 -17.93 -8.66
CA ASP A 122 14.43 -19.06 -8.91
C ASP A 122 13.79 -19.62 -7.63
N LYS A 123 13.71 -18.81 -6.57
CA LYS A 123 12.93 -19.15 -5.36
C LYS A 123 11.50 -18.64 -5.50
N PRO A 124 10.47 -19.37 -5.04
CA PRO A 124 9.11 -18.83 -4.97
C PRO A 124 9.08 -17.54 -4.15
N ALA A 125 8.52 -16.46 -4.71
CA ALA A 125 8.58 -15.13 -4.10
C ALA A 125 7.86 -15.08 -2.75
N VAL A 126 6.74 -15.79 -2.61
CA VAL A 126 6.03 -15.92 -1.33
C VAL A 126 6.95 -16.53 -0.28
N ASP A 127 7.61 -17.65 -0.57
CA ASP A 127 8.43 -18.35 0.41
C ASP A 127 9.65 -17.51 0.80
N TRP A 128 10.28 -16.86 -0.19
CA TRP A 128 11.39 -15.94 0.05
C TRP A 128 11.01 -14.75 0.95
N LEU A 129 9.84 -14.14 0.71
CA LEU A 129 9.36 -13.02 1.54
C LEU A 129 9.24 -13.45 3.02
N PHE A 130 8.62 -14.60 3.29
CA PHE A 130 8.46 -15.08 4.67
C PHE A 130 9.79 -15.53 5.29
N GLU A 131 10.64 -16.21 4.53
CA GLU A 131 11.94 -16.72 5.00
C GLU A 131 12.88 -15.57 5.39
N GLU A 132 12.98 -14.54 4.55
CA GLU A 132 13.96 -13.46 4.71
C GLU A 132 13.42 -12.25 5.45
N TYR A 133 12.13 -11.93 5.33
CA TYR A 133 11.58 -10.68 5.87
C TYR A 133 10.46 -10.89 6.89
N GLY A 134 9.88 -12.09 6.96
CA GLY A 134 8.93 -12.45 7.99
C GLY A 134 9.58 -12.43 9.37
N GLN A 135 8.84 -11.97 10.38
CA GLN A 135 9.26 -11.98 11.77
C GLN A 135 8.21 -12.66 12.63
N ARG A 136 8.67 -13.48 13.59
CA ARG A 136 7.76 -14.07 14.57
C ARG A 136 7.27 -13.01 15.54
N ARG A 137 6.00 -13.10 15.91
CA ARG A 137 5.32 -12.19 16.83
C ARG A 137 4.55 -12.99 17.86
N MET A 138 4.85 -12.79 19.14
CA MET A 138 4.09 -13.44 20.20
C MET A 138 2.86 -12.60 20.57
N VAL A 139 1.69 -13.21 20.45
CA VAL A 139 0.40 -12.61 20.84
C VAL A 139 -0.29 -13.55 21.82
N ALA A 140 -0.33 -13.18 23.10
CA ALA A 140 -0.92 -14.00 24.16
C ALA A 140 -0.48 -15.48 24.13
N GLY A 141 0.83 -15.71 24.01
CA GLY A 141 1.41 -17.06 23.92
C GLY A 141 1.23 -17.78 22.57
N THR A 142 0.57 -17.16 21.59
CA THR A 142 0.46 -17.69 20.22
C THR A 142 1.50 -17.05 19.29
N PRO A 143 2.37 -17.84 18.62
CA PRO A 143 3.29 -17.30 17.63
C PRO A 143 2.54 -17.00 16.33
N LEU A 144 2.62 -15.75 15.89
CA LEU A 144 2.12 -15.27 14.62
C LEU A 144 3.26 -14.69 13.77
N VAL A 145 2.93 -14.18 12.57
CA VAL A 145 3.90 -13.60 11.64
C VAL A 145 3.57 -12.13 11.39
N GLY A 146 4.59 -11.28 11.33
CA GLY A 146 4.46 -9.91 10.85
C GLY A 146 5.64 -9.52 9.98
N PHE A 147 5.48 -8.47 9.19
CA PHE A 147 6.57 -7.85 8.42
C PHE A 147 6.94 -6.51 9.06
N PRO A 148 8.24 -6.20 9.22
CA PRO A 148 8.66 -4.88 9.67
C PRO A 148 8.50 -3.84 8.55
N ARG A 149 8.50 -2.54 8.88
CA ARG A 149 8.57 -1.50 7.83
C ARG A 149 9.90 -1.55 7.07
N SER A 150 10.99 -1.86 7.77
CA SER A 150 12.33 -1.96 7.21
C SER A 150 13.19 -2.99 7.94
N ARG A 151 14.25 -3.45 7.24
CA ARG A 151 15.33 -4.27 7.80
C ARG A 151 16.67 -3.63 7.39
N GLY A 152 17.28 -2.91 8.33
CA GLY A 152 18.43 -2.05 8.01
C GLY A 152 18.01 -0.96 7.00
N ASN A 153 18.67 -0.93 5.84
CA ASN A 153 18.37 0.04 4.78
C ASN A 153 17.32 -0.47 3.77
N ILE A 154 16.87 -1.71 3.89
CA ILE A 154 15.88 -2.31 2.99
C ILE A 154 14.48 -1.95 3.48
N ARG A 155 13.66 -1.36 2.62
CA ARG A 155 12.23 -1.15 2.88
C ARG A 155 11.51 -2.46 2.62
N VAL A 156 10.79 -2.96 3.63
CA VAL A 156 10.09 -4.22 3.57
C VAL A 156 8.61 -3.98 3.34
N GLU A 157 7.97 -3.38 4.33
CA GLU A 157 6.56 -3.03 4.30
C GLU A 157 6.43 -1.50 4.52
N PRO A 158 6.69 -0.67 3.49
CA PRO A 158 6.63 0.79 3.64
C PRO A 158 5.23 1.30 3.99
N HIS A 159 4.21 0.47 3.85
CA HIS A 159 2.83 0.68 4.29
C HIS A 159 2.33 -0.55 5.03
N THR A 160 1.74 -0.34 6.20
CA THR A 160 1.25 -1.43 7.05
C THR A 160 0.31 -2.35 6.27
N ASP A 161 0.53 -3.66 6.35
CA ASP A 161 -0.21 -4.73 5.68
C ASP A 161 -0.14 -4.72 4.14
N LEU A 162 0.84 -4.04 3.53
CA LEU A 162 1.09 -4.11 2.09
C LEU A 162 1.42 -5.53 1.62
N VAL A 163 2.25 -6.28 2.36
CA VAL A 163 2.56 -7.67 2.00
C VAL A 163 1.31 -8.53 2.08
N LEU A 164 0.53 -8.38 3.15
CA LEU A 164 -0.75 -9.08 3.29
C LEU A 164 -1.67 -8.79 2.09
N LYS A 165 -1.85 -7.52 1.73
CA LYS A 165 -2.64 -7.10 0.59
C LYS A 165 -2.18 -7.79 -0.70
N ALA A 166 -0.87 -7.82 -0.96
CA ALA A 166 -0.32 -8.43 -2.17
C ALA A 166 -0.61 -9.93 -2.24
N LEU A 167 -0.39 -10.65 -1.14
CA LEU A 167 -0.67 -12.10 -1.05
C LEU A 167 -2.15 -12.41 -1.26
N MET A 168 -3.03 -11.64 -0.61
CA MET A 168 -4.46 -11.84 -0.71
C MET A 168 -4.99 -11.55 -2.12
N GLU A 169 -4.58 -10.44 -2.74
CA GLU A 169 -5.04 -10.05 -4.08
C GLU A 169 -4.54 -11.01 -5.17
N THR A 170 -3.35 -11.60 -5.00
CA THR A 170 -2.80 -12.59 -5.93
C THR A 170 -3.37 -14.00 -5.73
N GLY A 171 -4.16 -14.19 -4.67
CA GLY A 171 -4.84 -15.46 -4.41
C GLY A 171 -3.97 -16.50 -3.70
N VAL A 172 -2.92 -16.07 -2.99
CA VAL A 172 -2.11 -16.97 -2.16
C VAL A 172 -2.99 -17.61 -1.06
N PRO A 173 -3.05 -18.95 -0.96
CA PRO A 173 -3.87 -19.61 0.05
C PRO A 173 -3.40 -19.29 1.47
N LEU A 174 -4.34 -19.01 2.38
CA LEU A 174 -4.03 -18.74 3.79
C LEU A 174 -3.47 -19.97 4.52
N ASP A 175 -3.79 -21.17 4.09
CA ASP A 175 -3.27 -22.42 4.63
C ASP A 175 -1.90 -22.82 4.06
N ARG A 176 -1.37 -22.05 3.09
CA ARG A 176 -0.01 -22.25 2.56
C ARG A 176 1.00 -22.24 3.70
N GLU A 177 1.79 -23.29 3.77
CA GLU A 177 2.92 -23.42 4.68
C GLU A 177 4.09 -22.57 4.19
N VAL A 178 4.75 -21.90 5.12
CA VAL A 178 5.91 -21.03 4.88
C VAL A 178 6.91 -21.23 6.02
N THR A 179 8.13 -20.76 5.84
CA THR A 179 9.17 -20.76 6.89
C THR A 179 9.42 -19.34 7.34
N VAL A 180 9.46 -19.09 8.64
CA VAL A 180 9.82 -17.79 9.23
C VAL A 180 10.83 -18.02 10.33
N GLU A 181 12.00 -17.39 10.24
CA GLU A 181 13.10 -17.56 11.20
C GLU A 181 13.48 -19.04 11.42
N GLY A 182 13.46 -19.82 10.33
CA GLY A 182 13.77 -21.26 10.33
C GLY A 182 12.70 -22.16 10.98
N GLN A 183 11.52 -21.61 11.31
CA GLN A 183 10.43 -22.35 11.92
C GLN A 183 9.20 -22.40 10.99
N PRO A 184 8.40 -23.49 11.02
CA PRO A 184 7.15 -23.54 10.28
C PRO A 184 6.16 -22.45 10.71
N ALA A 185 5.45 -21.89 9.73
CA ALA A 185 4.36 -20.94 9.89
C ALA A 185 3.36 -21.07 8.72
N LYS A 186 2.29 -20.28 8.73
CA LYS A 186 1.32 -20.19 7.64
C LYS A 186 1.06 -18.75 7.23
N VAL A 187 0.60 -18.53 6.01
CA VAL A 187 0.13 -17.21 5.56
C VAL A 187 -1.02 -16.71 6.45
N ALA A 188 -1.85 -17.62 6.98
CA ALA A 188 -2.88 -17.31 7.98
C ALA A 188 -2.34 -16.62 9.24
N ASP A 189 -1.10 -16.91 9.65
CA ASP A 189 -0.50 -16.30 10.83
C ASP A 189 -0.24 -14.80 10.61
N LEU A 190 0.10 -14.39 9.38
CA LEU A 190 0.18 -12.98 8.99
C LEU A 190 -1.19 -12.32 9.07
N TYR A 191 -2.20 -12.92 8.44
CA TYR A 191 -3.56 -12.36 8.44
C TYR A 191 -4.10 -12.15 9.87
N ARG A 192 -3.90 -13.15 10.76
CA ARG A 192 -4.32 -13.07 12.16
C ARG A 192 -3.58 -12.00 12.94
N TYR A 193 -2.26 -11.86 12.72
CA TYR A 193 -1.49 -10.79 13.34
C TYR A 193 -1.95 -9.43 12.88
N SER A 194 -2.22 -9.27 11.58
CA SER A 194 -2.74 -8.03 11.00
C SER A 194 -4.08 -7.64 11.58
N LEU A 195 -5.04 -8.57 11.73
CA LEU A 195 -6.29 -8.29 12.44
C LEU A 195 -6.04 -7.91 13.89
N TRP A 196 -5.20 -8.67 14.61
CA TRP A 196 -4.91 -8.38 16.02
C TRP A 196 -4.36 -6.97 16.22
N LYS A 197 -3.42 -6.50 15.39
CA LYS A 197 -2.91 -5.13 15.56
C LYS A 197 -3.89 -4.06 15.11
N ALA A 198 -4.74 -4.34 14.12
CA ALA A 198 -5.52 -3.34 13.41
C ALA A 198 -6.75 -2.86 14.17
N TRP A 199 -6.75 -1.59 14.56
CA TRP A 199 -7.93 -0.88 15.06
C TRP A 199 -7.97 0.57 14.55
N VAL A 200 -9.19 1.08 14.41
CA VAL A 200 -9.51 2.47 14.05
C VAL A 200 -10.73 2.91 14.84
N GLU A 201 -10.76 4.17 15.27
CA GLU A 201 -11.86 4.73 16.07
C GLU A 201 -12.52 5.92 15.36
N PRO A 202 -13.79 6.26 15.71
CA PRO A 202 -14.52 7.36 15.06
C PRO A 202 -13.90 8.76 15.22
N ASP A 203 -13.02 8.94 16.21
CA ASP A 203 -12.27 10.17 16.48
C ASP A 203 -10.96 10.28 15.67
N GLY A 204 -10.64 9.25 14.88
CA GLY A 204 -9.45 9.18 14.03
C GLY A 204 -8.24 8.56 14.71
N SER A 205 -8.34 8.16 15.99
CA SER A 205 -7.28 7.36 16.61
C SER A 205 -7.20 5.98 15.95
N THR A 206 -5.97 5.45 15.84
CA THR A 206 -5.69 4.24 15.06
C THR A 206 -4.39 3.58 15.50
N SER A 207 -4.29 2.26 15.29
CA SER A 207 -3.04 1.49 15.43
C SER A 207 -2.02 1.74 14.31
N PHE A 208 -2.46 2.38 13.23
CA PHE A 208 -1.68 2.67 12.05
C PHE A 208 -0.98 4.03 12.20
N ASP A 209 0.04 4.31 11.39
CA ASP A 209 0.71 5.63 11.41
C ASP A 209 -0.28 6.77 11.09
N SER A 210 -1.29 6.48 10.28
CA SER A 210 -2.45 7.33 10.03
C SER A 210 -3.57 6.51 9.41
N LEU A 211 -4.78 7.08 9.31
CA LEU A 211 -5.88 6.46 8.55
C LEU A 211 -5.54 6.21 7.08
N HIS A 212 -4.57 6.93 6.52
CA HIS A 212 -4.08 6.71 5.15
C HIS A 212 -3.25 5.43 4.99
N ASP A 213 -2.74 4.86 6.09
CA ASP A 213 -2.01 3.59 6.07
C ASP A 213 -2.93 2.37 6.19
N THR A 214 -4.23 2.59 6.37
CA THR A 214 -5.25 1.53 6.49
C THR A 214 -5.71 0.85 5.19
N PRO A 215 -5.62 1.44 3.98
CA PRO A 215 -6.25 0.85 2.79
C PRO A 215 -5.72 -0.54 2.42
N TRP A 216 -4.44 -0.80 2.69
CA TRP A 216 -3.82 -2.11 2.47
C TRP A 216 -4.41 -3.18 3.39
N ALA A 217 -4.52 -2.88 4.68
CA ALA A 217 -5.17 -3.75 5.66
C ALA A 217 -6.64 -3.99 5.29
N LEU A 218 -7.39 -2.93 5.00
CA LEU A 218 -8.80 -3.01 4.63
C LEU A 218 -9.03 -3.95 3.43
N GLN A 219 -8.22 -3.81 2.38
CA GLN A 219 -8.30 -4.67 1.20
C GLN A 219 -7.88 -6.11 1.52
N GLY A 220 -6.79 -6.30 2.27
CA GLY A 220 -6.32 -7.61 2.70
C GLY A 220 -7.40 -8.37 3.49
N PHE A 221 -8.04 -7.71 4.46
CA PHE A 221 -9.11 -8.27 5.28
C PHE A 221 -10.34 -8.64 4.42
N ALA A 222 -10.83 -7.70 3.61
CA ALA A 222 -12.03 -7.91 2.78
C ALA A 222 -11.90 -9.06 1.76
N THR A 223 -10.67 -9.49 1.46
CA THR A 223 -10.43 -10.60 0.53
C THR A 223 -10.82 -11.95 1.15
N ALA A 224 -10.55 -12.17 2.43
CA ALA A 224 -10.75 -13.46 3.11
C ALA A 224 -11.78 -13.43 4.27
N ALA A 225 -12.34 -12.25 4.56
CA ALA A 225 -13.30 -12.06 5.62
C ALA A 225 -14.63 -12.80 5.35
N PRO A 226 -15.19 -13.51 6.34
CA PRO A 226 -16.59 -13.93 6.31
C PRO A 226 -17.55 -12.74 6.50
N PRO A 227 -18.83 -12.86 6.12
CA PRO A 227 -19.85 -11.88 6.46
C PRO A 227 -19.92 -11.63 7.98
N GLY A 228 -19.97 -10.36 8.39
CA GLY A 228 -20.03 -9.99 9.80
C GLY A 228 -18.73 -10.22 10.58
N LEU A 229 -17.58 -10.27 9.89
CA LEU A 229 -16.27 -10.37 10.54
C LEU A 229 -16.14 -9.32 11.64
N ALA A 230 -15.91 -9.80 12.86
CA ALA A 230 -15.63 -9.02 14.06
C ALA A 230 -14.39 -9.60 14.75
N TRP A 231 -13.63 -8.74 15.42
CA TRP A 231 -12.46 -9.15 16.19
C TRP A 231 -12.21 -8.19 17.35
N THR A 232 -11.43 -8.63 18.33
CA THR A 232 -10.85 -7.74 19.34
C THR A 232 -9.40 -7.50 18.96
N ALA A 233 -9.04 -6.25 18.69
CA ALA A 233 -7.68 -5.85 18.40
C ALA A 233 -6.88 -5.61 19.68
N SER A 234 -5.57 -5.42 19.54
CA SER A 234 -4.63 -5.09 20.60
C SER A 234 -5.13 -3.87 21.37
N GLY A 235 -4.99 -3.88 22.70
CA GLY A 235 -5.56 -2.83 23.57
C GLY A 235 -7.05 -2.99 23.88
N GLY A 236 -7.72 -4.05 23.39
CA GLY A 236 -9.12 -4.35 23.72
C GLY A 236 -10.13 -3.66 22.82
N HIS A 237 -9.69 -3.07 21.70
CA HIS A 237 -10.56 -2.38 20.76
C HIS A 237 -11.45 -3.39 20.03
N ALA A 238 -12.76 -3.25 20.18
CA ALA A 238 -13.75 -4.08 19.50
C ALA A 238 -13.94 -3.57 18.07
N MET A 239 -13.67 -4.41 17.08
CA MET A 239 -13.69 -4.06 15.67
C MET A 239 -14.70 -4.92 14.90
N THR A 240 -15.26 -4.33 13.85
CA THR A 240 -15.95 -5.06 12.78
C THR A 240 -15.42 -4.58 11.45
N LEU A 241 -15.44 -5.42 10.42
CA LEU A 241 -14.96 -5.00 9.11
C LEU A 241 -15.89 -3.95 8.49
N ASP A 242 -17.19 -3.98 8.81
CA ASP A 242 -18.14 -2.94 8.43
C ASP A 242 -17.79 -1.58 9.07
N GLY A 243 -17.56 -1.57 10.38
CA GLY A 243 -17.18 -0.35 11.10
C GLY A 243 -15.82 0.21 10.66
N PHE A 244 -14.84 -0.66 10.41
CA PHE A 244 -13.57 -0.27 9.82
C PHE A 244 -13.78 0.41 8.46
N THR A 245 -14.57 -0.22 7.58
CA THR A 245 -14.89 0.29 6.24
C THR A 245 -15.57 1.66 6.32
N ASP A 246 -16.54 1.82 7.22
CA ASP A 246 -17.26 3.08 7.41
C ASP A 246 -16.36 4.22 7.92
N ILE A 247 -15.42 3.93 8.83
CA ILE A 247 -14.45 4.91 9.33
C ILE A 247 -13.52 5.37 8.20
N VAL A 248 -13.00 4.43 7.39
CA VAL A 248 -12.17 4.76 6.22
C VAL A 248 -12.95 5.56 5.17
N ALA A 249 -14.23 5.23 4.94
CA ALA A 249 -15.10 6.00 4.06
C ALA A 249 -15.28 7.44 4.54
N LYS A 250 -15.58 7.62 5.83
CA LYS A 250 -15.74 8.94 6.44
C LYS A 250 -14.47 9.80 6.32
N ASP A 251 -13.31 9.21 6.61
CA ASP A 251 -12.03 9.92 6.45
C ASP A 251 -11.79 10.31 4.99
N LEU A 252 -11.95 9.38 4.04
CA LEU A 252 -11.78 9.67 2.62
C LEU A 252 -12.73 10.79 2.14
N GLY A 253 -13.98 10.77 2.58
CA GLY A 253 -14.95 11.83 2.29
C GLY A 253 -14.47 13.19 2.81
N ALA A 254 -14.00 13.26 4.05
CA ALA A 254 -13.45 14.49 4.62
C ALA A 254 -12.21 14.98 3.86
N GLN A 255 -11.32 14.07 3.49
CA GLN A 255 -10.05 14.36 2.78
C GLN A 255 -10.27 14.80 1.33
N THR A 256 -11.46 14.54 0.77
CA THR A 256 -11.83 14.90 -0.60
C THR A 256 -12.87 15.99 -0.69
N GLN A 257 -13.41 16.46 0.44
CA GLN A 257 -14.48 17.45 0.48
C GLN A 257 -14.15 18.71 -0.33
N PHE A 258 -12.91 19.21 -0.22
CA PHE A 258 -12.49 20.41 -0.96
C PHE A 258 -12.60 20.25 -2.48
N MET A 259 -12.44 19.04 -3.01
CA MET A 259 -12.61 18.76 -4.44
C MET A 259 -14.08 18.58 -4.80
N LYS A 260 -14.88 17.93 -3.94
CA LYS A 260 -16.34 17.85 -4.13
C LYS A 260 -16.94 19.26 -4.22
N ASP A 261 -16.49 20.16 -3.34
CA ASP A 261 -16.89 21.56 -3.33
C ASP A 261 -16.46 22.31 -4.59
N ALA A 262 -15.24 22.10 -5.08
CA ALA A 262 -14.74 22.73 -6.32
C ALA A 262 -15.49 22.21 -7.56
N MET A 263 -15.71 20.91 -7.65
CA MET A 263 -16.50 20.27 -8.71
C MET A 263 -17.92 20.85 -8.75
N ALA A 264 -18.58 21.03 -7.60
CA ALA A 264 -19.91 21.62 -7.50
C ALA A 264 -19.96 23.09 -7.95
N ARG A 265 -18.88 23.84 -7.78
CA ARG A 265 -18.75 25.23 -8.26
C ARG A 265 -18.27 25.35 -9.72
N GLY A 266 -17.90 24.24 -10.37
CA GLY A 266 -17.29 24.26 -11.70
C GLY A 266 -15.88 24.87 -11.70
N GLU A 267 -15.17 24.81 -10.58
CA GLU A 267 -13.81 25.33 -10.41
C GLU A 267 -12.77 24.23 -10.62
N ALA A 268 -11.57 24.61 -11.07
CA ALA A 268 -10.42 23.71 -11.04
C ALA A 268 -9.91 23.52 -9.60
N VAL A 269 -9.19 22.42 -9.37
CA VAL A 269 -8.48 22.20 -8.10
C VAL A 269 -6.98 22.31 -8.30
N GLU A 270 -6.33 22.98 -7.35
CA GLU A 270 -4.88 23.06 -7.27
C GLU A 270 -4.29 22.03 -6.30
N LYS A 271 -3.22 21.34 -6.71
CA LYS A 271 -2.46 20.42 -5.85
C LYS A 271 -1.51 21.22 -4.94
N ARG A 272 -1.98 21.58 -3.74
CA ARG A 272 -1.24 22.33 -2.71
C ARG A 272 -0.89 21.47 -1.49
N ARG A 273 -0.72 20.15 -1.69
CA ARG A 273 -0.46 19.16 -0.62
C ARG A 273 -1.52 19.15 0.49
N GLN A 274 -2.79 19.31 0.13
CA GLN A 274 -3.94 19.31 1.04
C GLN A 274 -4.84 18.09 0.81
N GLY A 275 -5.51 17.64 1.87
CA GLY A 275 -6.39 16.48 1.80
C GLY A 275 -5.67 15.27 1.22
N ILE A 276 -6.32 14.54 0.30
CA ILE A 276 -5.68 13.41 -0.39
C ILE A 276 -4.42 13.77 -1.21
N PHE A 277 -4.22 15.04 -1.58
CA PHE A 277 -3.01 15.48 -2.30
C PHE A 277 -1.80 15.67 -1.41
N ALA A 278 -1.94 15.55 -0.09
CA ALA A 278 -0.79 15.43 0.80
C ALA A 278 -0.01 14.12 0.55
N TYR A 279 -0.64 13.11 -0.04
CA TYR A 279 -0.06 11.80 -0.32
C TYR A 279 0.45 11.70 -1.76
N THR A 280 1.58 11.03 -1.93
CA THR A 280 2.19 10.79 -3.25
C THR A 280 1.27 9.98 -4.19
N CYS A 281 0.47 9.07 -3.64
CA CYS A 281 -0.53 8.31 -4.38
C CYS A 281 -1.82 9.11 -4.69
N GLY A 282 -1.94 10.36 -4.21
CA GLY A 282 -3.12 11.19 -4.42
C GLY A 282 -4.42 10.53 -3.96
N GLY A 283 -4.38 9.76 -2.86
CA GLY A 283 -5.52 9.04 -2.28
C GLY A 283 -5.97 7.78 -3.03
N GLN A 284 -5.30 7.37 -4.10
CA GLN A 284 -5.75 6.27 -4.96
C GLN A 284 -5.89 4.94 -4.20
N HIS A 285 -4.96 4.64 -3.28
CA HIS A 285 -5.04 3.42 -2.48
C HIS A 285 -6.23 3.42 -1.52
N SER A 286 -6.58 4.56 -0.93
CA SER A 286 -7.78 4.71 -0.09
C SER A 286 -9.06 4.43 -0.88
N ILE A 287 -9.17 4.97 -2.10
CA ILE A 287 -10.31 4.71 -2.97
C ILE A 287 -10.37 3.23 -3.36
N GLN A 288 -9.23 2.64 -3.74
CA GLN A 288 -9.15 1.22 -4.12
C GLN A 288 -9.55 0.29 -2.97
N GLY A 289 -8.97 0.47 -1.79
CA GLY A 289 -9.25 -0.37 -0.62
C GLY A 289 -10.70 -0.28 -0.17
N LEU A 290 -11.26 0.94 -0.14
CA LEU A 290 -12.67 1.17 0.18
C LEU A 290 -13.60 0.54 -0.85
N ALA A 291 -13.39 0.81 -2.14
CA ALA A 291 -14.21 0.27 -3.22
C ALA A 291 -14.17 -1.27 -3.23
N TYR A 292 -13.00 -1.85 -2.96
CA TYR A 292 -12.85 -3.29 -2.83
C TYR A 292 -13.68 -3.84 -1.66
N ALA A 293 -13.54 -3.28 -0.46
CA ALA A 293 -14.32 -3.72 0.71
C ALA A 293 -15.84 -3.62 0.48
N VAL A 294 -16.30 -2.51 -0.08
CA VAL A 294 -17.71 -2.31 -0.43
C VAL A 294 -18.19 -3.31 -1.49
N ALA A 295 -17.39 -3.58 -2.52
CA ALA A 295 -17.72 -4.59 -3.53
C ALA A 295 -17.82 -6.00 -2.94
N ARG A 296 -17.08 -6.27 -1.87
CA ARG A 296 -17.12 -7.53 -1.10
C ARG A 296 -18.27 -7.60 -0.10
N GLY A 297 -19.04 -6.53 0.04
CA GLY A 297 -20.26 -6.47 0.85
C GLY A 297 -20.06 -5.90 2.24
N PHE A 298 -18.89 -5.31 2.52
CA PHE A 298 -18.59 -4.67 3.80
C PHE A 298 -18.92 -3.18 3.78
N GLY A 299 -19.25 -2.64 4.94
CA GLY A 299 -19.62 -1.24 5.15
C GLY A 299 -21.11 -0.97 4.97
N SER A 300 -21.53 0.15 5.53
CA SER A 300 -22.91 0.63 5.51
C SER A 300 -23.29 1.25 4.15
N GLN A 301 -24.49 1.83 4.08
CA GLN A 301 -24.89 2.64 2.93
C GLN A 301 -24.01 3.89 2.77
N VAL A 302 -23.48 4.44 3.87
CA VAL A 302 -22.58 5.60 3.83
C VAL A 302 -21.30 5.27 3.05
N ALA A 303 -20.68 4.12 3.32
CA ALA A 303 -19.50 3.68 2.56
C ALA A 303 -19.82 3.45 1.07
N LYS A 304 -21.01 2.92 0.76
CA LYS A 304 -21.44 2.72 -0.64
C LYS A 304 -21.62 4.04 -1.38
N ASP A 305 -22.27 5.01 -0.75
CA ASP A 305 -22.48 6.34 -1.31
C ASP A 305 -21.15 7.05 -1.50
N GLU A 306 -20.24 6.95 -0.53
CA GLU A 306 -18.89 7.52 -0.64
C GLU A 306 -18.11 6.90 -1.81
N VAL A 307 -18.20 5.58 -2.05
CA VAL A 307 -17.59 4.97 -3.24
C VAL A 307 -18.14 5.55 -4.53
N GLN A 308 -19.45 5.83 -4.62
CA GLN A 308 -20.03 6.45 -5.82
C GLN A 308 -19.55 7.90 -6.01
N ASP A 309 -19.45 8.66 -4.91
CA ASP A 309 -18.87 10.00 -4.93
C ASP A 309 -17.42 9.97 -5.41
N GLN A 310 -16.61 9.04 -4.91
CA GLN A 310 -15.20 8.91 -5.30
C GLN A 310 -15.05 8.49 -6.75
N ILE A 311 -15.92 7.62 -7.29
CA ILE A 311 -15.92 7.29 -8.72
C ILE A 311 -16.21 8.53 -9.56
N THR A 312 -17.24 9.30 -9.19
CA THR A 312 -17.59 10.56 -9.87
C THR A 312 -16.41 11.53 -9.84
N LEU A 313 -15.79 11.68 -8.67
CA LEU A 313 -14.66 12.57 -8.46
C LEU A 313 -13.42 12.12 -9.23
N LEU A 314 -13.18 10.81 -9.35
CA LEU A 314 -12.09 10.24 -10.14
C LEU A 314 -12.22 10.60 -11.62
N TYR A 315 -13.40 10.44 -12.21
CA TYR A 315 -13.64 10.84 -13.61
C TYR A 315 -13.46 12.34 -13.81
N TRP A 316 -13.98 13.15 -12.89
CA TRP A 316 -13.83 14.60 -12.94
C TRP A 316 -12.37 15.04 -12.83
N ARG A 317 -11.60 14.48 -11.89
CA ARG A 317 -10.20 14.85 -11.69
C ARG A 317 -9.26 14.28 -12.75
N LEU A 318 -9.65 13.21 -13.47
CA LEU A 318 -8.81 12.62 -14.50
C LEU A 318 -8.43 13.66 -15.56
N ASP A 319 -9.40 14.42 -16.06
CA ASP A 319 -9.16 15.48 -17.06
C ASP A 319 -8.28 16.60 -16.49
N VAL A 320 -8.53 17.01 -15.25
CA VAL A 320 -7.77 18.06 -14.56
C VAL A 320 -6.32 17.64 -14.37
N GLU A 321 -6.09 16.40 -13.93
CA GLU A 321 -4.76 15.91 -13.64
C GLU A 321 -3.97 15.57 -14.89
N LEU A 322 -4.60 14.94 -15.89
CA LEU A 322 -3.96 14.70 -17.19
C LEU A 322 -3.54 16.01 -17.83
N LYS A 323 -4.38 17.06 -17.75
CA LYS A 323 -4.00 18.39 -18.23
C LYS A 323 -2.76 18.94 -17.53
N ILE A 324 -2.64 18.77 -16.22
CA ILE A 324 -1.45 19.19 -15.46
C ILE A 324 -0.21 18.45 -15.97
N TYR A 325 -0.28 17.13 -16.18
CA TYR A 325 0.84 16.37 -16.72
C TYR A 325 1.20 16.77 -18.14
N ASP A 326 0.21 16.94 -19.01
CA ASP A 326 0.37 17.42 -20.37
C ASP A 326 1.07 18.79 -20.44
N ASP A 327 0.62 19.74 -19.60
CA ASP A 327 1.20 21.08 -19.55
C ASP A 327 2.64 21.02 -19.03
N LEU A 328 2.93 20.22 -17.99
CA LEU A 328 4.29 19.99 -17.50
C LEU A 328 5.20 19.36 -18.56
N LEU A 329 4.74 18.36 -19.31
CA LEU A 329 5.51 17.72 -20.39
C LEU A 329 5.78 18.67 -21.55
N ARG A 330 4.85 19.58 -21.86
CA ARG A 330 5.05 20.62 -22.87
C ARG A 330 6.04 21.69 -22.41
N GLU A 331 5.99 22.08 -21.14
CA GLU A 331 6.90 23.06 -20.54
C GLU A 331 8.31 22.51 -20.34
N ARG A 332 8.43 21.19 -20.14
CA ARG A 332 9.68 20.47 -19.86
C ARG A 332 9.86 19.26 -20.78
N PRO A 333 10.01 19.47 -22.11
CA PRO A 333 10.18 18.37 -23.06
C PRO A 333 11.52 17.63 -22.88
N ASP A 334 12.45 18.22 -22.12
CA ASP A 334 13.76 17.69 -21.77
C ASP A 334 13.79 16.94 -20.43
N ALA A 335 12.72 16.98 -19.64
CA ALA A 335 12.62 16.18 -18.44
C ALA A 335 12.58 14.70 -18.87
N ALA A 336 13.70 14.00 -18.66
CA ALA A 336 13.73 12.55 -18.82
C ALA A 336 12.65 11.96 -17.91
N ILE A 337 11.59 11.42 -18.52
CA ILE A 337 10.70 10.49 -17.85
C ILE A 337 11.55 9.23 -17.69
N ILE A 338 12.19 9.11 -16.53
CA ILE A 338 12.89 7.90 -16.09
C ILE A 338 11.83 6.98 -15.51
#